data_AF-A0A226N8K6-F1
#
_entry.id   AF-A0A226N8K6-F1
#
_cell.length_a   1.000
_cell.length_b   1.000
_cell.length_c   1.000
_cell.angle_alpha   90.00
_cell.angle_beta   90.00
_cell.angle_gamma   90.00
#
_symmetry.space_group_name_H-M   'P 1'
#
loop_
_entity.id
_entity.type
_entity.pdbx_description
1 polymer ?
#
loop_
_entity_poly.entity_id
_entity_poly.type
_entity_poly.pdbx_seq_one_letter_code
_entity_poly.pdbx_strand_id
1 'polypeptide(L)'
;MQLGRITKEEQEVAEWVTKMFHTKAEKYTILLFTRGEQLDNPEDLKEFVEESGYLRGLAAKCVNRYIAFSNIATGEKRDQQVAKLIKMIDVMVERNCTAPRYTREMMEEDTRTFFEKFCTIL
;
A
#
# COMPACT_ATOMS: atom_id res chain seq x y z
N MET A 1 1.50 5.83 -6.41
CA MET A 1 2.89 5.91 -6.88
C MET A 1 2.90 5.63 -8.38
N GLN A 2 3.61 6.43 -9.18
CA GLN A 2 3.74 6.16 -10.61
C GLN A 2 4.85 5.12 -10.86
N LEU A 3 4.63 4.23 -11.84
CA LEU A 3 5.66 3.30 -12.31
C LEU A 3 6.80 4.10 -12.98
N GLY A 4 8.05 3.81 -12.62
CA GLY A 4 9.25 4.34 -13.30
C GLY A 4 9.70 5.77 -12.95
N ARG A 5 9.07 6.47 -12.00
CA ARG A 5 9.56 7.78 -11.50
C ARG A 5 9.18 7.95 -10.03
N ILE A 6 10.16 8.29 -9.19
CA ILE A 6 9.95 8.69 -7.79
C ILE A 6 10.36 10.16 -7.67
N THR A 7 9.40 11.06 -7.42
CA THR A 7 9.67 12.49 -7.13
C THR A 7 10.00 12.72 -5.65
N LYS A 8 10.42 13.93 -5.30
CA LYS A 8 10.75 14.29 -3.91
C LYS A 8 9.52 14.27 -3.01
N GLU A 9 8.37 14.69 -3.53
CA GLU A 9 7.07 14.60 -2.86
C GLU A 9 6.66 13.13 -2.67
N GLU A 10 6.90 12.28 -3.68
CA GLU A 10 6.71 10.84 -3.54
C GLU A 10 7.67 10.23 -2.52
N GLN A 11 8.87 10.81 -2.34
CA GLN A 11 9.82 10.43 -1.30
C GLN A 11 9.36 10.84 0.10
N GLU A 12 8.77 12.03 0.26
CA GLU A 12 8.18 12.47 1.54
C GLU A 12 6.94 11.65 1.92
N VAL A 13 6.09 11.34 0.93
CA VAL A 13 4.97 10.41 1.11
C VAL A 13 5.49 9.02 1.43
N ALA A 14 6.53 8.55 0.72
CA ALA A 14 7.23 7.30 1.01
C ALA A 14 7.80 7.27 2.43
N GLU A 15 8.36 8.37 2.93
CA GLU A 15 8.80 8.47 4.32
C GLU A 15 7.64 8.37 5.30
N TRP A 16 6.54 9.09 5.07
CA TRP A 16 5.31 8.99 5.87
C TRP A 16 4.74 7.57 5.87
N VAL A 17 4.70 6.96 4.70
CA VAL A 17 4.24 5.60 4.46
C VAL A 17 5.17 4.58 5.15
N THR A 18 6.50 4.78 5.07
CA THR A 18 7.51 3.98 5.79
C THR A 18 7.37 4.11 7.30
N LYS A 19 7.05 5.32 7.80
CA LYS A 19 6.78 5.64 9.20
C LYS A 19 5.47 4.98 9.70
N MET A 20 4.46 4.83 8.84
CA MET A 20 3.23 4.06 9.12
C MET A 20 3.44 2.54 9.14
N PHE A 21 4.46 2.01 8.48
CA PHE A 21 4.63 0.56 8.38
C PHE A 21 5.37 -0.09 9.56
N HIS A 22 5.19 0.44 10.76
CA HIS A 22 5.49 -0.25 12.01
C HIS A 22 4.29 -0.18 12.97
N THR A 23 3.12 0.08 12.39
CA THR A 23 1.89 0.41 13.11
C THR A 23 0.76 -0.49 12.62
N LYS A 24 -0.37 -0.52 13.34
CA LYS A 24 -1.51 -1.37 13.00
C LYS A 24 -2.07 -1.06 11.60
N ALA A 25 -1.88 0.16 11.11
CA ALA A 25 -2.31 0.61 9.78
C ALA A 25 -1.80 -0.27 8.62
N GLU A 26 -0.64 -0.94 8.76
CA GLU A 26 -0.09 -1.79 7.70
C GLU A 26 -1.02 -2.97 7.35
N LYS A 27 -1.84 -3.43 8.31
CA LYS A 27 -2.82 -4.52 8.11
C LYS A 27 -4.05 -4.10 7.31
N TYR A 28 -4.28 -2.80 7.18
CA TYR A 28 -5.43 -2.18 6.51
C TYR A 28 -5.04 -1.42 5.23
N THR A 29 -3.79 -1.56 4.79
CA THR A 29 -3.25 -0.81 3.65
C THR A 29 -3.07 -1.71 2.42
N ILE A 30 -3.37 -1.15 1.24
CA ILE A 30 -3.13 -1.73 -0.09
C ILE A 30 -2.27 -0.73 -0.87
N LEU A 31 -1.18 -1.20 -1.48
CA LEU A 31 -0.35 -0.35 -2.34
C LEU A 31 -0.95 -0.28 -3.75
N LEU A 32 -1.34 0.91 -4.18
CA LEU A 32 -1.88 1.14 -5.52
C LEU A 32 -0.87 1.89 -6.40
N PHE A 33 -0.49 1.25 -7.49
CA PHE A 33 0.40 1.79 -8.51
C PHE A 33 -0.44 2.30 -9.68
N THR A 34 -0.31 3.58 -9.99
CA THR A 34 -1.03 4.19 -11.12
C THR A 34 -0.23 4.04 -12.41
N ARG A 35 -0.89 4.25 -13.55
CA ARG A 35 -0.35 4.02 -14.91
C ARG A 35 -0.20 2.54 -15.24
N GLY A 36 -1.15 1.72 -14.77
CA GLY A 36 -1.16 0.29 -15.05
C GLY A 36 -1.21 -0.08 -16.53
N GLU A 37 -1.60 0.86 -17.41
CA GLU A 37 -1.51 0.70 -18.87
C GLU A 37 -0.08 0.57 -19.42
N GLN A 38 0.94 0.89 -18.61
CA GLN A 38 2.35 0.74 -18.97
C GLN A 38 2.92 -0.65 -18.66
N LEU A 39 2.12 -1.51 -18.02
CA LEU A 39 2.50 -2.90 -17.76
C LEU A 39 1.94 -3.76 -18.90
N ASP A 40 2.83 -4.50 -19.56
CA ASP A 40 2.44 -5.40 -20.64
C ASP A 40 1.81 -6.68 -20.06
N ASN A 41 2.31 -7.14 -18.90
CA ASN A 41 1.83 -8.32 -18.19
C ASN A 41 1.63 -8.06 -16.68
N PRO A 42 0.74 -8.82 -16.02
CA PRO A 42 0.60 -8.78 -14.56
C PRO A 42 1.90 -9.03 -13.77
N GLU A 43 2.79 -9.84 -14.33
CA GLU A 43 4.08 -10.24 -13.78
C GLU A 43 5.06 -9.07 -13.69
N ASP A 44 4.96 -8.11 -14.61
CA ASP A 44 5.80 -6.90 -14.66
C ASP A 44 5.64 -6.06 -13.39
N LEU A 45 4.44 -6.05 -12.78
CA LEU A 45 4.23 -5.36 -11.50
C LEU A 45 4.99 -6.03 -10.36
N LYS A 46 5.01 -7.37 -10.34
CA LYS A 46 5.70 -8.12 -9.31
C LYS A 46 7.20 -7.90 -9.43
N GLU A 47 7.74 -7.99 -10.65
CA GLU A 47 9.15 -7.71 -10.93
C GLU A 47 9.52 -6.28 -10.50
N PHE A 48 8.74 -5.28 -10.91
CA PHE A 48 8.94 -3.88 -10.49
C PHE A 48 9.00 -3.71 -8.95
N VAL A 49 8.14 -4.42 -8.21
CA VAL A 49 8.15 -4.39 -6.75
C VAL A 49 9.37 -5.12 -6.17
N GLU A 50 9.80 -6.23 -6.77
CA GLU A 50 10.91 -7.07 -6.29
C GLU A 50 12.30 -6.48 -6.56
N GLU A 51 12.45 -5.74 -7.67
CA GLU A 51 13.69 -5.06 -8.07
C GLU A 51 14.10 -3.95 -7.09
N SER A 52 13.12 -3.24 -6.52
CA SER A 52 13.39 -2.20 -5.53
C SER A 52 13.32 -2.77 -4.11
N GLY A 53 14.46 -2.84 -3.42
CA GLY A 53 14.51 -3.26 -2.02
C GLY A 53 13.57 -2.45 -1.11
N TYR A 54 13.35 -1.18 -1.46
CA TYR A 54 12.37 -0.31 -0.81
C TYR A 54 10.94 -0.81 -1.06
N LEU A 55 10.52 -0.96 -2.33
CA LEU A 55 9.17 -1.40 -2.67
C LEU A 55 8.86 -2.79 -2.16
N ARG A 56 9.84 -3.72 -2.24
CA ARG A 56 9.75 -5.05 -1.66
C ARG A 56 9.51 -4.99 -0.15
N GLY A 57 10.21 -4.08 0.54
CA GLY A 57 9.99 -3.81 1.96
C GLY A 57 8.56 -3.31 2.24
N LEU A 58 8.07 -2.33 1.48
CA LEU A 58 6.69 -1.84 1.64
C LEU A 58 5.66 -2.94 1.38
N ALA A 59 5.82 -3.68 0.29
CA ALA A 59 4.91 -4.75 -0.11
C ALA A 59 4.85 -5.83 0.97
N ALA A 60 5.99 -6.25 1.52
CA ALA A 60 6.05 -7.24 2.60
C ALA A 60 5.24 -6.80 3.83
N LYS A 61 5.35 -5.53 4.23
CA LYS A 61 4.61 -4.98 5.38
C LYS A 61 3.11 -4.85 5.11
N CYS A 62 2.72 -4.60 3.86
CA CYS A 62 1.33 -4.70 3.41
C CYS A 62 0.86 -6.14 3.14
N VAL A 63 1.56 -7.17 3.64
CA VAL A 63 1.21 -8.60 3.41
C VAL A 63 1.07 -8.92 1.91
N ASN A 64 1.94 -8.33 1.10
CA ASN A 64 1.96 -8.41 -0.36
C ASN A 64 0.64 -8.00 -1.04
N ARG A 65 -0.11 -7.07 -0.42
CA ARG A 65 -1.29 -6.45 -1.05
C ARG A 65 -0.87 -5.25 -1.88
N TYR A 66 -0.71 -5.47 -3.17
CA TYR A 66 -0.49 -4.40 -4.14
C TYR A 66 -1.22 -4.66 -5.46
N ILE A 67 -1.56 -3.58 -6.16
CA ILE A 67 -2.30 -3.62 -7.41
C ILE A 67 -1.86 -2.48 -8.33
N ALA A 68 -1.77 -2.75 -9.63
CA ALA A 68 -1.65 -1.72 -10.65
C ALA A 68 -3.03 -1.30 -11.15
N PHE A 69 -3.19 0.00 -11.38
CA PHE A 69 -4.45 0.61 -11.76
C PHE A 69 -4.23 1.57 -12.92
N SER A 70 -5.04 1.43 -13.96
CA SER A 70 -5.07 2.34 -15.10
C SER A 70 -6.23 3.30 -14.95
N ASN A 71 -5.93 4.58 -14.69
CA ASN A 71 -6.95 5.63 -14.50
C ASN A 71 -7.61 6.05 -15.83
N ILE A 72 -7.08 5.59 -16.96
CA ILE A 72 -7.62 5.85 -18.30
C ILE A 72 -8.41 4.65 -18.85
N ALA A 73 -8.42 3.52 -18.15
CA ALA A 73 -9.16 2.35 -18.59
C ALA A 73 -10.68 2.62 -18.58
N THR A 74 -11.36 2.07 -19.57
CA THR A 74 -12.81 2.21 -19.77
C THR A 74 -13.45 0.84 -19.99
N GLY A 75 -14.78 0.80 -19.88
CA GLY A 75 -15.57 -0.42 -20.10
C GLY A 75 -15.11 -1.60 -19.24
N GLU A 76 -15.05 -2.78 -19.84
CA GLU A 76 -14.73 -4.03 -19.16
C GLU A 76 -13.38 -3.99 -18.42
N LYS A 77 -12.34 -3.40 -19.02
CA LYS A 77 -11.02 -3.28 -18.38
C LYS A 77 -11.09 -2.49 -17.07
N ARG A 78 -11.89 -1.41 -17.05
CA ARG A 78 -12.12 -0.62 -15.83
C ARG A 78 -12.87 -1.45 -14.79
N ASP A 79 -13.90 -2.16 -15.20
CA ASP A 79 -14.75 -2.91 -14.28
C ASP A 79 -13.98 -4.10 -13.67
N GLN A 80 -13.11 -4.76 -14.45
CA GLN A 80 -12.21 -5.82 -13.99
C GLN A 80 -11.21 -5.34 -12.94
N GLN A 81 -10.53 -4.19 -13.14
CA GLN A 81 -9.57 -3.68 -12.14
C GLN A 81 -10.27 -3.23 -10.85
N VAL A 82 -11.48 -2.67 -10.95
CA VAL A 82 -12.29 -2.28 -9.77
C VAL A 82 -12.71 -3.53 -9.00
N ALA A 83 -13.20 -4.56 -9.69
CA ALA A 83 -13.56 -5.83 -9.06
C ALA A 83 -12.36 -6.49 -8.36
N LYS A 84 -11.17 -6.44 -8.96
CA LYS A 84 -9.92 -6.92 -8.35
C LYS A 84 -9.57 -6.15 -7.07
N LEU A 85 -9.72 -4.83 -7.07
CA LEU A 85 -9.49 -4.00 -5.88
C LEU A 85 -10.50 -4.31 -4.76
N ILE A 86 -11.79 -4.40 -5.09
CA ILE A 86 -12.84 -4.74 -4.10
C ILE A 86 -12.55 -6.10 -3.47
N LYS A 87 -12.26 -7.12 -4.28
CA LYS A 87 -11.88 -8.45 -3.76
C LYS A 87 -10.68 -8.40 -2.82
N MET A 88 -9.69 -7.55 -3.10
CA MET A 88 -8.53 -7.37 -2.22
C MET A 88 -8.91 -6.72 -0.89
N ILE A 89 -9.85 -5.78 -0.90
CA ILE A 89 -10.41 -5.17 0.30
C ILE A 89 -11.20 -6.21 1.10
N ASP A 90 -12.04 -7.03 0.47
CA ASP A 90 -12.83 -8.06 1.15
C ASP A 90 -11.91 -9.04 1.89
N VAL A 91 -10.88 -9.56 1.20
CA VAL A 91 -9.88 -10.45 1.81
C VAL A 91 -9.11 -9.76 2.95
N MET A 92 -8.82 -8.46 2.81
CA MET A 92 -8.16 -7.68 3.86
C MET A 92 -9.05 -7.56 5.10
N VAL A 93 -10.34 -7.28 4.93
CA VAL A 93 -11.32 -7.19 6.02
C VAL A 93 -11.47 -8.54 6.72
N GLU A 94 -11.64 -9.62 5.97
CA GLU A 94 -11.73 -10.99 6.50
C GLU A 94 -10.50 -11.36 7.35
N ARG A 95 -9.29 -11.05 6.87
CA ARG A 95 -8.04 -11.32 7.59
C ARG A 95 -7.87 -10.52 8.87
N ASN A 96 -8.56 -9.39 9.02
CA ASN A 96 -8.53 -8.60 10.24
C ASN A 96 -9.62 -9.03 11.26
N CYS A 97 -10.41 -10.06 10.95
CA CYS A 97 -11.32 -10.76 11.87
C CYS A 97 -12.18 -9.80 12.73
N THR A 98 -11.90 -9.75 14.04
CA THR A 98 -12.66 -8.96 15.03
C THR A 98 -12.44 -7.46 14.92
N ALA A 99 -11.48 -7.03 14.10
CA ALA A 99 -11.15 -5.63 13.86
C ALA A 99 -11.29 -5.31 12.35
N PRO A 100 -12.49 -5.30 11.77
CA PRO A 100 -12.68 -5.24 10.31
C PRO A 100 -12.27 -3.90 9.69
N ARG A 101 -11.98 -2.87 10.50
CA ARG A 101 -11.63 -1.53 10.03
C ARG A 101 -10.55 -0.93 10.91
N TYR A 102 -9.73 -0.09 10.29
CA TYR A 102 -8.85 0.81 11.01
C TYR A 102 -9.68 1.90 11.68
N THR A 103 -9.37 2.19 12.95
CA THR A 103 -10.14 3.11 13.78
C THR A 103 -9.28 4.30 14.21
N ARG A 104 -9.93 5.36 14.70
CA ARG A 104 -9.22 6.54 15.21
C ARG A 104 -8.36 6.16 16.41
N GLU A 105 -8.86 5.30 17.29
CA GLU A 105 -8.15 4.84 18.47
C GLU A 105 -6.86 4.11 18.07
N MET A 106 -6.93 3.25 17.04
CA MET A 106 -5.72 2.62 16.46
C MET A 106 -4.76 3.65 15.89
N MET A 107 -5.27 4.71 15.24
CA MET A 107 -4.44 5.79 14.70
C MET A 107 -3.74 6.59 15.80
N GLU A 108 -4.43 6.92 16.87
CA GLU A 108 -3.86 7.63 18.01
C GLU A 108 -2.80 6.78 18.73
N GLU A 109 -3.06 5.48 18.92
CA GLU A 109 -2.08 4.53 19.45
C GLU A 109 -0.85 4.37 18.55
N ASP A 110 -1.07 4.23 17.25
CA ASP A 110 -0.02 4.13 16.24
C ASP A 110 0.86 5.40 16.26
N THR A 111 0.24 6.58 16.35
CA THR A 111 0.91 7.88 16.46
C THR A 111 1.68 8.01 17.77
N ARG A 112 1.10 7.61 18.90
CA ARG A 112 1.77 7.66 20.21
C ARG A 112 2.98 6.73 20.26
N THR A 113 2.79 5.47 19.86
CA THR A 113 3.87 4.46 19.84
C THR A 113 5.01 4.90 18.93
N PHE A 114 4.69 5.62 17.84
CA PHE A 114 5.66 6.25 16.98
C PHE A 114 6.51 7.31 17.70
N PHE A 115 5.89 8.26 18.41
CA PHE A 115 6.61 9.30 19.15
C PHE A 115 7.41 8.74 20.33
N GLU A 116 6.88 7.77 21.07
CA GLU A 116 7.57 7.14 22.21
C GLU A 116 8.88 6.45 21.77
N LYS A 117 8.87 5.72 20.64
CA LYS A 117 10.07 5.08 20.09
C LYS A 117 11.16 6.08 19.66
N PHE A 118 10.78 7.31 19.29
CA PHE A 118 11.72 8.37 18.94
C PHE A 118 12.24 9.13 20.16
N CYS A 119 11.45 9.29 21.22
CA CYS A 119 11.86 10.02 22.43
C CYS A 119 12.77 9.22 23.37
N THR A 120 12.77 7.87 23.35
CA THR A 120 13.71 7.07 24.17
C THR A 120 15.16 7.07 23.64
N ILE A 121 15.47 7.80 22.56
CA ILE A 121 16.81 7.92 21.97
C ILE A 121 17.42 9.33 22.19
N LEU A 122 16.75 10.19 22.96
CA LEU A 122 17.29 11.46 23.48
C LEU A 122 17.37 11.41 25.02
#